data_AF-A0A4P7AI93-F1
#
_entry.id   AF-A0A4P7AI93-F1
#
_cell.length_a   1.000
_cell.length_b   1.000
_cell.length_c   1.000
_cell.angle_alpha   90.00
_cell.angle_beta   90.00
_cell.angle_gamma   90.00
#
_symmetry.space_group_name_H-M   'P 1'
#
loop_
_entity.id
_entity.type
_entity.pdbx_description
1 polymer ?
#
loop_
_entity_poly.entity_id
_entity_poly.type
_entity_poly.pdbx_seq_one_letter_code
_entity_poly.pdbx_strand_id
1 'polypeptide(L)'
;MEAIHQKFPFCCKKDSIFFSTLLENYIALRDKYSGIDILNNDYNLYKNLSNCNLEVLYKKVITITSTLENVIVKQLEKKLWDIASLLFIYYIKLMFQKISEDFNHEQFIKFIKDESIESQIITMTNITNQAWIIIKKLFEDIETYNQTDLN
;
A
#
# COMPACT_ATOMS: atom_id res chain seq x y z
N MET A 1 1.79 -20.50 10.00
CA MET A 1 2.01 -19.84 8.68
C MET A 1 2.37 -18.40 8.98
N GLU A 2 3.60 -17.95 8.71
CA GLU A 2 3.93 -16.53 8.78
C GLU A 2 3.06 -15.77 7.77
N ALA A 3 2.41 -14.70 8.19
CA ALA A 3 1.54 -13.93 7.31
C ALA A 3 2.37 -13.22 6.23
N ILE A 4 1.88 -13.26 4.99
CA ILE A 4 2.60 -12.82 3.78
C ILE A 4 3.05 -11.35 3.86
N HIS A 5 2.33 -10.51 4.64
CA HIS A 5 2.66 -9.10 4.87
C HIS A 5 3.90 -8.87 5.76
N GLN A 6 4.41 -9.88 6.49
CA GLN A 6 5.56 -9.75 7.41
C GLN A 6 6.93 -9.72 6.70
N LYS A 7 6.97 -9.72 5.37
CA LYS A 7 8.22 -9.71 4.57
C LYS A 7 8.33 -8.50 3.64
N PHE A 8 7.41 -7.55 3.75
CA PHE A 8 7.45 -6.30 2.98
C PHE A 8 8.42 -5.30 3.62
N PRO A 9 9.12 -4.45 2.85
CA PRO A 9 10.52 -4.55 2.49
C PRO A 9 11.40 -3.86 3.54
N PHE A 10 11.03 -3.94 4.81
CA PHE A 10 11.80 -3.43 5.92
C PHE A 10 12.99 -4.35 6.21
N CYS A 11 14.14 -3.74 6.51
CA CYS A 11 15.40 -4.46 6.72
C CYS A 11 15.38 -5.36 7.97
N CYS A 12 14.48 -5.10 8.91
CA CYS A 12 14.39 -5.85 10.15
C CYS A 12 12.95 -6.24 10.52
N LYS A 13 12.83 -7.33 11.29
CA LYS A 13 11.55 -7.87 11.76
C LYS A 13 10.73 -6.85 12.55
N LYS A 14 11.38 -5.98 13.32
CA LYS A 14 10.71 -4.95 14.14
C LYS A 14 9.96 -3.94 13.27
N ASP A 15 10.63 -3.43 12.24
CA ASP A 15 10.04 -2.46 11.31
C ASP A 15 8.91 -3.08 10.48
N SER A 16 9.08 -4.36 10.10
CA SER A 16 7.99 -5.10 9.45
C SER A 16 6.78 -5.27 10.36
N ILE A 17 6.98 -5.63 11.64
CA ILE A 17 5.87 -5.75 12.61
C ILE A 17 5.18 -4.40 12.79
N PHE A 18 5.96 -3.33 12.97
CA PHE A 18 5.43 -1.98 13.11
C PHE A 18 4.56 -1.57 11.92
N PHE A 19 5.05 -1.79 10.70
CA PHE A 19 4.28 -1.56 9.49
C PHE A 19 3.00 -2.39 9.45
N SER A 20 3.09 -3.70 9.67
CA SER A 20 1.94 -4.60 9.60
C SER A 20 0.87 -4.21 10.61
N THR A 21 1.25 -3.86 11.85
CA THR A 21 0.32 -3.38 12.88
C THR A 21 -0.38 -2.10 12.44
N LEU A 22 0.34 -1.14 11.86
CA LEU A 22 -0.27 0.11 11.39
C LEU A 22 -1.20 -0.11 10.19
N LEU A 23 -0.83 -0.98 9.24
CA LEU A 23 -1.69 -1.33 8.13
C LEU A 23 -2.96 -2.05 8.61
N GLU A 24 -2.83 -3.02 9.52
CA GLU A 24 -3.97 -3.75 10.10
C GLU A 24 -4.92 -2.81 10.86
N ASN A 25 -4.37 -1.92 11.69
CA ASN A 25 -5.17 -0.91 12.41
C ASN A 25 -5.92 0.01 11.44
N TYR A 26 -5.22 0.50 10.41
CA TYR A 26 -5.83 1.33 9.38
C TYR A 26 -6.97 0.58 8.68
N ILE A 27 -6.77 -0.66 8.23
CA ILE A 27 -7.80 -1.47 7.56
C ILE A 27 -9.03 -1.64 8.46
N ALA A 28 -8.83 -1.96 9.75
CA ALA A 28 -9.90 -2.16 10.70
C ALA A 28 -10.72 -0.88 10.95
N LEU A 29 -10.07 0.28 10.95
CA LEU A 29 -10.73 1.57 11.15
C LEU A 29 -11.42 2.10 9.89
N ARG A 30 -10.93 1.75 8.69
CA ARG A 30 -11.48 2.24 7.41
C ARG A 30 -12.90 1.83 7.11
N ASP A 31 -13.45 0.85 7.83
CA ASP A 31 -14.88 0.50 7.73
C ASP A 31 -15.80 1.55 8.38
N LYS A 32 -15.26 2.41 9.26
CA LYS A 32 -16.04 3.38 10.04
C LYS A 32 -15.61 4.83 9.80
N TYR A 33 -14.37 5.03 9.39
CA TYR A 33 -13.74 6.35 9.27
C TYR A 33 -13.11 6.52 7.89
N SER A 34 -13.02 7.77 7.42
CA SER A 34 -12.23 8.10 6.24
C SER A 34 -10.73 7.85 6.51
N GLY A 35 -9.92 7.63 5.46
CA GLY A 35 -8.48 7.46 5.66
C GLY A 35 -7.82 8.68 6.27
N ILE A 36 -8.30 9.87 5.91
CA ILE A 36 -7.81 11.15 6.42
C ILE A 36 -8.04 11.25 7.93
N ASP A 37 -9.26 10.93 8.39
CA ASP A 37 -9.61 10.99 9.82
C ASP A 37 -8.75 10.03 10.64
N ILE A 38 -8.48 8.83 10.12
CA ILE A 38 -7.64 7.84 10.80
C ILE A 38 -6.23 8.38 10.98
N LEU A 39 -5.63 8.88 9.90
CA LEU A 39 -4.25 9.38 9.94
C LEU A 39 -4.12 10.66 10.78
N ASN A 40 -5.15 11.50 10.82
CA ASN A 40 -5.17 12.69 11.68
C ASN A 40 -5.30 12.33 13.16
N ASN A 41 -6.20 11.40 13.50
CA ASN A 41 -6.40 10.96 14.89
C ASN A 41 -5.16 10.27 15.47
N ASP A 42 -4.46 9.50 14.63
CA ASP A 42 -3.28 8.73 15.02
C ASP A 42 -1.99 9.30 14.41
N TYR A 43 -1.92 10.62 14.20
CA TYR A 43 -0.84 11.29 13.47
C TYR A 43 0.57 10.88 13.93
N ASN A 44 0.81 10.89 15.24
CA ASN A 44 2.12 10.56 15.80
C ASN A 44 2.53 9.10 15.55
N LEU A 45 1.56 8.19 15.43
CA LEU A 45 1.83 6.77 15.15
C LEU A 45 2.26 6.59 13.69
N TYR A 46 1.51 7.16 12.74
CA TYR A 46 1.79 7.01 11.31
C TYR A 46 2.95 7.88 10.81
N LYS A 47 3.31 8.94 11.54
CA LYS A 47 4.44 9.84 11.21
C LYS A 47 5.73 9.08 10.95
N ASN A 48 6.01 8.00 11.68
CA ASN A 48 7.25 7.25 11.48
C ASN A 48 7.29 6.54 10.12
N LEU A 49 6.16 6.06 9.62
CA LEU A 49 6.07 5.46 8.28
C LEU A 49 6.29 6.49 7.17
N SER A 50 5.96 7.77 7.39
CA SER A 50 6.22 8.83 6.41
C SER A 50 7.71 9.01 6.06
N ASN A 51 8.61 8.53 6.93
CA ASN A 51 10.07 8.62 6.70
C ASN A 51 10.62 7.48 5.83
N CYS A 52 9.80 6.50 5.43
CA CYS A 52 10.25 5.40 4.60
C CYS A 52 10.72 5.89 3.23
N ASN A 53 11.77 5.29 2.67
CA ASN A 53 12.25 5.63 1.32
C ASN A 53 11.36 4.98 0.25
N LEU A 54 10.31 5.69 -0.16
CA LEU A 54 9.32 5.19 -1.13
C LEU A 54 9.95 4.77 -2.47
N GLU A 55 10.94 5.49 -2.97
CA GLU A 55 11.58 5.17 -4.25
C GLU A 55 12.33 3.84 -4.21
N VAL A 56 13.05 3.57 -3.11
CA VAL A 56 13.72 2.28 -2.89
C VAL A 56 12.70 1.16 -2.79
N LEU A 57 11.60 1.38 -2.07
CA LEU A 57 10.52 0.41 -1.94
C LEU A 57 9.86 0.16 -3.30
N TYR A 58 9.59 1.21 -4.07
CA TYR A 58 8.97 1.14 -5.38
C TYR A 58 9.84 0.33 -6.36
N LYS A 59 11.15 0.64 -6.46
CA LYS A 59 12.09 -0.14 -7.29
C LYS A 59 12.13 -1.61 -6.91
N LYS A 60 12.13 -1.90 -5.60
CA LYS A 60 12.12 -3.28 -5.10
C LYS A 60 10.83 -4.00 -5.47
N VAL A 61 9.67 -3.33 -5.37
CA VAL A 61 8.38 -3.91 -5.73
C VAL A 61 8.29 -4.17 -7.22
N ILE A 62 8.66 -3.23 -8.09
CA ILE A 62 8.72 -3.45 -9.55
C ILE A 62 9.54 -4.71 -9.88
N THR A 63 10.70 -4.84 -9.25
CA THR A 63 11.59 -5.99 -9.47
C THR A 63 10.94 -7.30 -9.01
N ILE A 64 10.26 -7.29 -7.87
CA ILE A 64 9.59 -8.48 -7.35
C ILE A 64 8.39 -8.83 -8.25
N THR A 65 7.50 -7.89 -8.52
CA THR A 65 6.24 -8.16 -9.26
C THR A 65 6.49 -8.62 -10.68
N SER A 66 7.52 -8.10 -11.35
CA SER A 66 7.91 -8.55 -12.70
C SER A 66 8.43 -9.99 -12.77
N THR A 67 8.82 -10.57 -11.64
CA THR A 67 9.28 -11.98 -11.54
C THR A 67 8.19 -12.95 -11.08
N LEU A 68 7.02 -12.45 -10.66
CA LEU A 68 5.93 -13.28 -10.15
C LEU A 68 4.99 -13.68 -11.30
N GLU A 69 4.66 -14.96 -11.34
CA GLU A 69 3.69 -15.51 -12.27
C GLU A 69 2.28 -15.39 -11.67
N ASN A 70 1.44 -14.55 -12.28
CA ASN A 70 0.07 -14.29 -11.80
C ASN A 70 -0.77 -15.59 -11.72
N VAL A 71 -0.46 -16.60 -12.54
CA VAL A 71 -1.15 -17.91 -12.58
C VAL A 71 -0.96 -18.73 -11.30
N ILE A 72 0.06 -18.44 -10.50
CA ILE A 72 0.30 -19.12 -9.22
C ILE A 72 -0.37 -18.31 -8.11
N VAL A 73 -1.45 -18.85 -7.52
CA VAL A 73 -2.27 -18.18 -6.49
C VAL A 73 -1.44 -17.53 -5.37
N LYS A 74 -0.47 -18.24 -4.79
CA LYS A 74 0.38 -17.70 -3.71
C LYS A 74 1.25 -16.52 -4.17
N GLN A 75 1.69 -16.54 -5.42
CA GLN A 75 2.48 -15.45 -6.00
C GLN A 75 1.60 -14.24 -6.30
N LEU A 76 0.38 -14.47 -6.78
CA LEU A 76 -0.63 -13.43 -6.94
C LEU A 76 -1.02 -12.77 -5.61
N GLU A 77 -1.27 -13.56 -4.57
CA GLU A 77 -1.54 -13.05 -3.22
C GLU A 77 -0.39 -12.17 -2.74
N LYS A 78 0.85 -12.65 -2.89
CA LYS A 78 2.03 -11.87 -2.54
C LYS A 78 2.12 -10.58 -3.33
N LYS A 79 1.95 -10.64 -4.65
CA LYS A 79 1.98 -9.48 -5.55
C LYS A 79 0.98 -8.41 -5.11
N LEU A 80 -0.28 -8.79 -4.86
CA LEU A 80 -1.31 -7.84 -4.44
C LEU A 80 -1.06 -7.23 -3.07
N TRP A 81 -0.57 -8.00 -2.10
CA TRP A 81 -0.19 -7.46 -0.80
C TRP A 81 1.01 -6.51 -0.88
N ASP A 82 1.98 -6.83 -1.73
CA ASP A 82 3.14 -5.98 -1.99
C ASP A 82 2.69 -4.64 -2.61
N ILE A 83 1.77 -4.68 -3.58
CA ILE A 83 1.16 -3.49 -4.20
C ILE A 83 0.36 -2.67 -3.17
N ALA A 84 -0.52 -3.31 -2.41
CA ALA A 84 -1.34 -2.66 -1.39
C ALA A 84 -0.47 -1.94 -0.35
N SER A 85 0.59 -2.60 0.09
CA SER A 85 1.53 -2.07 1.06
C SER A 85 2.32 -0.87 0.52
N LEU A 86 2.74 -0.93 -0.75
CA LEU A 86 3.42 0.18 -1.41
C LEU A 86 2.50 1.39 -1.55
N LEU A 87 1.25 1.16 -1.96
CA LEU A 87 0.23 2.21 -2.08
C LEU A 87 -0.10 2.85 -0.73
N PHE A 88 -0.14 2.06 0.34
CA PHE A 88 -0.36 2.58 1.70
C PHE A 88 0.77 3.51 2.15
N ILE A 89 2.03 3.13 1.91
CA ILE A 89 3.18 4.00 2.24
C ILE A 89 3.13 5.29 1.42
N TYR A 90 2.76 5.21 0.13
CA TYR A 90 2.55 6.38 -0.70
C TYR A 90 1.46 7.30 -0.12
N TYR A 91 0.31 6.76 0.25
CA TYR A 91 -0.78 7.53 0.86
C TYR A 91 -0.35 8.21 2.17
N ILE A 92 0.35 7.51 3.07
CA ILE A 92 0.90 8.11 4.28
C ILE A 92 1.86 9.26 3.91
N LYS A 93 2.74 9.08 2.92
CA LYS A 93 3.69 10.14 2.56
C LYS A 93 3.00 11.35 1.94
N LEU A 94 1.92 11.17 1.18
CA LEU A 94 1.07 12.27 0.71
C LEU A 94 0.51 13.06 1.89
N MET A 95 -0.17 12.39 2.82
CA MET A 95 -0.80 13.02 3.99
C MET A 95 0.16 13.80 4.89
N PHE A 96 1.44 13.38 4.93
CA PHE A 96 2.48 14.06 5.70
C PHE A 96 3.33 15.01 4.86
N GLN A 97 3.00 15.22 3.58
CA GLN A 97 3.72 16.07 2.63
C GLN A 97 5.23 15.73 2.57
N LYS A 98 5.55 14.43 2.53
CA LYS A 98 6.92 13.90 2.52
C LYS A 98 7.29 13.13 1.26
N ILE A 99 6.58 13.39 0.18
CA ILE A 99 6.97 12.88 -1.14
C ILE A 99 7.98 13.86 -1.73
N SER A 100 9.02 13.33 -2.36
CA SER A 100 9.99 14.14 -3.09
C SER A 100 9.30 14.85 -4.26
N GLU A 101 9.61 16.12 -4.51
CA GLU A 101 9.06 16.85 -5.66
C GLU A 101 9.44 16.19 -7.00
N ASP A 102 10.58 15.50 -7.04
CA ASP A 102 11.05 14.73 -8.21
C ASP A 102 10.37 13.37 -8.37
N PHE A 103 9.52 12.96 -7.42
CA PHE A 103 8.86 11.66 -7.48
C PHE A 103 7.81 11.66 -8.60
N ASN A 104 7.93 10.72 -9.54
CA ASN A 104 6.97 10.60 -10.63
C ASN A 104 5.66 9.94 -10.16
N HIS A 105 4.73 10.77 -9.67
CA HIS A 105 3.42 10.37 -9.18
C HIS A 105 2.59 9.63 -10.25
N GLU A 106 2.58 10.14 -11.48
CA GLU A 106 1.77 9.58 -12.57
C GLU A 106 2.24 8.16 -12.91
N GLN A 107 3.54 7.97 -13.08
CA GLN A 107 4.13 6.67 -13.37
C GLN A 107 3.90 5.67 -12.23
N PHE A 108 4.02 6.12 -10.98
CA PHE A 108 3.75 5.28 -9.81
C PHE A 108 2.29 4.81 -9.79
N ILE A 109 1.32 5.73 -9.93
CA ILE A 109 -0.10 5.38 -9.91
C ILE A 109 -0.47 4.47 -11.09
N LYS A 110 0.10 4.72 -12.27
CA LYS A 110 -0.08 3.86 -13.44
C LYS A 110 0.39 2.44 -13.16
N PHE A 111 1.60 2.27 -12.62
CA PHE A 111 2.13 0.97 -12.24
C PHE A 111 1.19 0.22 -11.27
N ILE A 112 0.74 0.88 -10.20
CA ILE A 112 -0.16 0.25 -9.23
C ILE A 112 -1.45 -0.22 -9.90
N LYS A 113 -2.03 0.58 -10.81
CA LYS A 113 -3.25 0.21 -11.54
C LYS A 113 -3.02 -0.98 -12.47
N ASP A 114 -1.99 -0.92 -13.30
CA ASP A 114 -1.68 -1.96 -14.29
C ASP A 114 -1.47 -3.32 -13.59
N GLU A 115 -0.65 -3.34 -12.53
CA GLU A 115 -0.36 -4.56 -11.78
C GLU A 115 -1.54 -5.09 -10.94
N SER A 116 -2.50 -4.22 -10.60
CA SER A 116 -3.71 -4.61 -9.88
C SER A 116 -4.82 -5.13 -10.79
N ILE A 117 -4.92 -4.64 -12.03
CA ILE A 117 -5.97 -5.03 -12.99
C ILE A 117 -5.72 -6.44 -13.55
N GLU A 118 -4.48 -6.77 -13.90
CA GLU A 118 -4.12 -8.10 -14.43
C GLU A 118 -4.50 -9.26 -13.50
N SER A 119 -4.65 -8.99 -12.20
CA SER A 119 -5.00 -9.99 -11.19
C SER A 119 -6.47 -10.44 -11.22
N GLN A 120 -7.37 -9.67 -11.83
CA GLN A 120 -8.83 -9.92 -11.80
C GLN A 120 -9.26 -11.16 -12.61
N ILE A 121 -8.38 -11.68 -13.47
CA ILE A 121 -8.70 -12.77 -14.40
C ILE A 121 -8.55 -14.16 -13.73
N ILE A 122 -7.98 -14.22 -12.52
CA ILE A 122 -7.57 -15.47 -11.85
C ILE A 122 -8.41 -15.69 -10.58
N THR A 123 -8.68 -16.95 -10.23
CA THR A 123 -9.52 -17.35 -9.09
C THR A 123 -9.23 -16.54 -7.83
N MET A 124 -10.18 -15.68 -7.43
CA MET A 124 -10.03 -14.83 -6.26
C MET A 124 -10.16 -15.66 -4.97
N THR A 125 -9.05 -15.86 -4.26
CA THR A 125 -9.07 -16.30 -2.87
C THR A 125 -9.54 -15.17 -1.96
N ASN A 126 -9.97 -15.50 -0.73
CA ASN A 126 -10.30 -14.46 0.26
C ASN A 126 -9.13 -13.49 0.50
N ILE A 127 -7.88 -13.98 0.45
CA ILE A 127 -6.67 -13.17 0.64
C ILE A 127 -6.49 -12.18 -0.52
N THR A 128 -6.62 -12.65 -1.77
CA THR A 128 -6.54 -11.75 -2.94
C THR A 128 -7.66 -10.71 -2.93
N ASN A 129 -8.89 -11.10 -2.55
CA ASN A 129 -10.03 -10.19 -2.45
C ASN A 129 -9.80 -9.11 -1.38
N GLN A 130 -9.29 -9.49 -0.21
CA GLN A 130 -8.92 -8.52 0.83
C GLN A 130 -7.88 -7.53 0.35
N ALA A 131 -6.77 -8.01 -0.23
CA ALA A 131 -5.72 -7.13 -0.76
C ALA A 131 -6.28 -6.14 -1.80
N TRP A 132 -7.18 -6.60 -2.67
CA TRP A 132 -7.80 -5.77 -3.68
C TRP A 132 -8.77 -4.73 -3.10
N ILE A 133 -9.60 -5.10 -2.13
CA ILE A 133 -10.47 -4.15 -1.41
C ILE A 133 -9.62 -3.05 -0.75
N ILE A 134 -8.47 -3.41 -0.17
CA ILE A 134 -7.55 -2.46 0.44
C ILE A 134 -6.99 -1.49 -0.61
N ILE A 135 -6.52 -2.00 -1.76
CA ILE A 135 -6.02 -1.17 -2.87
C ILE A 135 -7.09 -0.17 -3.32
N LYS A 136 -8.34 -0.59 -3.46
CA LYS A 136 -9.45 0.29 -3.82
C LYS A 136 -9.68 1.40 -2.80
N LYS A 137 -9.81 1.05 -1.51
CA LYS A 137 -9.99 2.03 -0.43
C LYS A 137 -8.86 3.05 -0.38
N LEU A 138 -7.63 2.61 -0.62
CA LEU A 138 -6.47 3.50 -0.67
C LEU A 138 -6.52 4.46 -1.86
N PHE A 139 -6.95 4.00 -3.04
CA PHE A 139 -7.17 4.89 -4.18
C PHE A 139 -8.25 5.94 -3.90
N GLU A 140 -9.36 5.55 -3.26
CA GLU A 140 -10.42 6.48 -2.85
C GLU A 140 -9.89 7.55 -1.87
N ASP A 141 -9.04 7.16 -0.91
CA ASP A 141 -8.44 8.14 0.01
C ASP A 141 -7.44 9.07 -0.67
N ILE A 142 -6.65 8.56 -1.62
CA ILE A 142 -5.72 9.39 -2.41
C ILE A 142 -6.49 10.40 -3.26
N GLU A 143 -7.60 9.97 -3.87
CA GLU A 143 -8.49 10.87 -4.62
C GLU A 143 -9.09 11.94 -3.71
N THR A 144 -9.59 11.54 -2.54
CA THR A 144 -10.13 12.47 -1.53
C THR A 144 -9.09 13.47 -1.06
N TYR A 145 -7.86 13.02 -0.79
CA TYR A 145 -6.73 13.89 -0.44
C TYR A 145 -6.47 14.94 -1.53
N ASN A 146 -6.35 14.51 -2.78
CA ASN A 146 -6.11 15.42 -3.90
C ASN A 146 -7.22 16.45 -4.08
N GLN A 147 -8.49 16.09 -3.81
CA GLN A 147 -9.61 17.03 -3.86
C GLN A 147 -9.61 18.01 -2.68
N THR A 148 -9.04 17.63 -1.54
CA THR A 148 -8.96 18.47 -0.34
C THR A 148 -7.82 19.48 -0.43
N ASP A 149 -6.65 19.09 -0.96
CA ASP A 149 -5.49 19.98 -1.16
C ASP A 149 -5.70 21.03 -2.28
N LEU A 150 -6.69 20.84 -3.14
CA LEU A 150 -7.05 21.78 -4.23
C LEU A 150 -8.06 22.87 -3.79
N ASN A 151 -8.55 22.82 -2.54
CA ASN A 151 -9.46 23.81 -1.96
C ASN A 151 -8.77 24.64 -0.86
#